data_AF-W6K3M5-F1
#
_entry.id   AF-W6K3M5-F1
#
_cell.length_a   1.000
_cell.length_b   1.000
_cell.length_c   1.000
_cell.angle_alpha   90.00
_cell.angle_beta   90.00
_cell.angle_gamma   90.00
#
_symmetry.space_group_name_H-M   'P 1'
#
loop_
_entity.id
_entity.type
_entity.pdbx_description
1 polymer ?
#
loop_
_entity_poly.entity_id
_entity_poly.type
_entity_poly.pdbx_seq_one_letter_code
_entity_poly.pdbx_strand_id
1 'polypeptide(L)'
;MCFLAALEAEGLLEVIDARDTAQLREALLSGHPEQIERAVDGGQVPLLLAVSDNGPQMRSHSTREFLAGVHIAQHFGRPHTPTDQAWIETLFGHVKGEWPHLEKIVDPGDLEAELDHVREQYNSVRLHASIGYVTPDDEHEGRGDAIRKARRDGLDQARQERLDHHRRSRGQ
;
A
#
# COMPACT_ATOMS: atom_id res chain seq x y z
N MET A 1 12.37 0.88 -14.53
CA MET A 1 13.34 0.34 -13.55
C MET A 1 12.70 0.11 -12.17
N CYS A 2 11.83 1.01 -11.66
CA CYS A 2 11.28 0.87 -10.30
C CYS A 2 10.47 -0.41 -10.03
N PHE A 3 9.63 -0.88 -10.96
CA PHE A 3 8.85 -2.10 -10.73
C PHE A 3 9.70 -3.36 -10.60
N LEU A 4 10.69 -3.55 -11.49
CA LEU A 4 11.57 -4.71 -11.41
C LEU A 4 12.45 -4.66 -10.16
N ALA A 5 12.98 -3.49 -9.81
CA ALA A 5 13.76 -3.32 -8.58
C ALA A 5 12.93 -3.60 -7.32
N ALA A 6 11.65 -3.19 -7.29
CA ALA A 6 10.75 -3.51 -6.18
C ALA A 6 10.44 -5.02 -6.12
N LEU A 7 10.13 -5.64 -7.26
CA LEU A 7 9.91 -7.09 -7.31
C LEU A 7 11.16 -7.87 -6.87
N GLU A 8 12.36 -7.40 -7.22
CA GLU A 8 13.63 -7.99 -6.80
C GLU A 8 13.85 -7.84 -5.29
N ALA A 9 13.65 -6.63 -4.74
CA ALA A 9 13.80 -6.36 -3.32
C ALA A 9 12.86 -7.22 -2.45
N GLU A 10 11.66 -7.51 -2.96
CA GLU A 10 10.67 -8.38 -2.31
C GLU A 10 10.84 -9.87 -2.64
N GLY A 11 11.88 -10.27 -3.40
CA GLY A 11 12.13 -11.66 -3.81
C GLY A 11 11.08 -12.25 -4.75
N LEU A 12 10.22 -11.40 -5.33
CA LEU A 12 9.11 -11.80 -6.18
C LEU A 12 9.55 -12.24 -7.59
N LEU A 13 10.72 -11.79 -8.05
CA LEU A 13 11.28 -12.26 -9.33
C LEU A 13 11.58 -13.77 -9.32
N GLU A 14 12.13 -14.30 -8.23
CA GLU A 14 12.38 -15.74 -8.09
C GLU A 14 11.08 -16.54 -8.08
N VAL A 15 10.03 -15.99 -7.46
CA VAL A 15 8.70 -16.59 -7.46
C VAL A 15 8.10 -16.58 -8.86
N ILE A 16 8.31 -15.53 -9.63
CA ILE A 16 7.88 -15.42 -11.04
C ILE A 16 8.55 -16.50 -11.88
N ASP A 17 9.86 -16.63 -11.78
CA ASP A 17 10.65 -17.61 -12.55
C ASP A 17 10.27 -19.05 -12.18
N ALA A 18 10.03 -19.34 -10.90
CA ALA A 18 9.64 -20.66 -10.43
C ALA A 18 8.20 -21.05 -10.82
N ARG A 19 7.33 -20.05 -11.07
CA ARG A 19 5.93 -20.24 -11.43
C ARG A 19 5.64 -20.11 -12.93
N ASP A 20 6.66 -19.85 -13.77
CA ASP A 20 6.47 -19.49 -15.18
C ASP A 20 5.54 -20.48 -15.91
N THR A 21 4.32 -20.03 -16.16
CA THR A 21 3.39 -20.70 -17.03
C THR A 21 3.04 -19.76 -18.17
N ALA A 22 3.50 -20.12 -19.37
CA ALA A 22 3.13 -19.45 -20.61
C ALA A 22 1.60 -19.25 -20.70
N GLN A 23 0.82 -20.19 -20.15
CA GLN A 23 -0.63 -20.13 -20.07
C GLN A 23 -1.15 -18.90 -19.29
N LEU A 24 -0.61 -18.61 -18.10
CA LEU A 24 -1.04 -17.45 -17.32
C LEU A 24 -0.65 -16.14 -18.02
N ARG A 25 0.58 -16.09 -18.54
CA ARG A 25 1.07 -14.91 -19.25
C ARG A 25 0.23 -14.61 -20.50
N GLU A 26 -0.10 -15.63 -21.30
CA GLU A 26 -0.99 -15.49 -22.45
C GLU A 26 -2.39 -15.02 -22.06
N ALA A 27 -2.95 -15.59 -20.98
CA ALA A 27 -4.25 -15.17 -20.47
C ALA A 27 -4.25 -13.69 -20.03
N LEU A 28 -3.23 -13.25 -19.29
CA LEU A 28 -3.06 -11.86 -18.86
C LEU A 28 -2.85 -10.91 -20.04
N LEU A 29 -2.03 -11.31 -21.03
CA LEU A 29 -1.80 -10.56 -22.26
C LEU A 29 -3.08 -10.35 -23.06
N SER A 30 -3.93 -11.37 -23.12
CA SER A 30 -5.20 -11.32 -23.84
C SER A 30 -6.13 -10.21 -23.31
N GLY A 31 -6.04 -9.91 -22.00
CA GLY A 31 -6.94 -9.00 -21.31
C GLY A 31 -8.40 -9.47 -21.27
N HIS A 32 -8.70 -10.71 -21.69
CA HIS A 32 -10.04 -11.28 -21.68
C HIS A 32 -10.33 -11.91 -20.32
N PRO A 33 -11.33 -11.43 -19.56
CA PRO A 33 -11.62 -11.93 -18.22
C PRO A 33 -11.81 -13.44 -18.17
N GLU A 34 -12.49 -14.01 -19.17
CA GLU A 34 -12.76 -15.45 -19.24
C GLU A 34 -11.49 -16.31 -19.36
N GLN A 35 -10.45 -15.81 -20.04
CA GLN A 35 -9.19 -16.53 -20.18
C GLN A 35 -8.39 -16.49 -18.88
N ILE A 36 -8.42 -15.34 -18.20
CA ILE A 36 -7.80 -15.14 -16.90
C ILE A 36 -8.49 -16.04 -15.85
N GLU A 37 -9.82 -16.06 -15.84
CA GLU A 37 -10.62 -16.87 -14.90
C GLU A 37 -10.33 -18.36 -15.09
N ARG A 38 -10.29 -18.85 -16.34
CA ARG A 38 -9.90 -20.26 -16.62
C ARG A 38 -8.48 -20.58 -16.16
N ALA A 39 -7.54 -19.65 -16.29
CA ALA A 39 -6.17 -19.86 -15.81
C ALA A 39 -6.15 -19.95 -14.28
N VAL A 40 -6.86 -19.05 -13.59
CA VAL A 40 -7.00 -19.03 -12.12
C VAL A 40 -7.67 -20.30 -11.61
N ASP A 41 -8.77 -20.74 -12.24
CA ASP A 41 -9.47 -21.99 -11.91
C ASP A 41 -8.56 -23.23 -12.12
N GLY A 42 -7.65 -23.14 -13.08
CA GLY A 42 -6.58 -24.13 -13.31
C GLY A 42 -5.42 -24.06 -12.30
N GLY A 43 -5.51 -23.23 -11.26
CA GLY A 43 -4.49 -23.04 -10.24
C GLY A 43 -3.42 -22.01 -10.59
N GLN A 44 -3.53 -21.32 -11.72
CA GLN A 44 -2.59 -20.29 -12.16
C GLN A 44 -3.01 -18.91 -11.66
N VAL A 45 -2.69 -18.62 -10.40
CA VAL A 45 -3.05 -17.36 -9.75
C VAL A 45 -1.98 -16.30 -10.03
N PRO A 46 -2.35 -15.11 -10.56
CA PRO A 46 -1.45 -13.97 -10.69
C PRO A 46 -0.75 -13.64 -9.37
N LEU A 47 0.50 -13.20 -9.45
CA LEU A 47 1.28 -12.89 -8.26
C LEU A 47 0.75 -11.64 -7.55
N LEU A 48 0.40 -10.62 -8.32
CA LEU A 48 -0.14 -9.36 -7.84
C LEU A 48 -1.31 -8.91 -8.71
N LEU A 49 -2.11 -8.01 -8.15
CA LEU A 49 -3.18 -7.31 -8.85
C LEU A 49 -2.88 -5.81 -8.85
N ALA A 50 -2.64 -5.25 -10.04
CA ALA A 50 -2.55 -3.82 -10.25
C ALA A 50 -3.96 -3.25 -10.49
N VAL A 51 -4.45 -2.47 -9.53
CA VAL A 51 -5.75 -1.78 -9.63
C VAL A 51 -5.51 -0.36 -10.13
N SER A 52 -6.10 0.02 -11.27
CA SER A 52 -5.91 1.34 -11.86
C SER A 52 -7.20 1.95 -12.40
N ASP A 53 -7.15 3.25 -12.70
CA ASP A 53 -8.18 3.91 -13.48
C ASP A 53 -8.11 3.50 -14.96
N ASN A 54 -9.08 3.97 -15.75
CA ASN A 54 -9.14 3.73 -17.19
C ASN A 54 -8.25 4.67 -18.01
N GLY A 55 -7.22 5.26 -17.40
CA GLY A 55 -6.30 6.19 -18.05
C GLY A 55 -5.62 5.56 -19.29
N PRO A 56 -5.42 6.31 -20.39
CA PRO A 56 -4.79 5.79 -21.61
C PRO A 56 -3.44 5.12 -21.40
N GLN A 57 -2.65 5.62 -20.44
CA GLN A 57 -1.33 5.09 -20.07
C GLN A 57 -1.43 3.68 -19.50
N MET A 58 -2.46 3.41 -18.68
CA MET A 58 -2.69 2.10 -18.06
C MET A 58 -3.31 1.09 -19.04
N ARG A 59 -3.95 1.59 -20.11
CA ARG A 59 -4.52 0.77 -21.20
C ARG A 59 -3.53 0.44 -22.31
N SER A 60 -2.33 1.03 -22.29
CA SER A 60 -1.34 0.83 -23.35
C SER A 60 -0.94 -0.65 -23.47
N HIS A 61 -0.68 -1.09 -24.70
CA HIS A 61 -0.26 -2.46 -24.97
C HIS A 61 1.05 -2.80 -24.27
N SER A 62 2.03 -1.89 -24.31
CA SER A 62 3.34 -2.06 -23.69
C SER A 62 3.26 -2.20 -22.17
N THR A 63 2.35 -1.46 -21.50
CA THR A 63 2.12 -1.61 -20.06
C THR A 63 1.56 -2.99 -19.75
N ARG A 64 0.59 -3.47 -20.54
CA ARG A 64 0.00 -4.81 -20.38
C ARG A 64 1.02 -5.91 -20.61
N GLU A 65 1.85 -5.78 -21.65
CA GLU A 65 2.93 -6.73 -21.94
C GLU A 65 3.92 -6.83 -20.79
N PHE A 66 4.32 -5.69 -20.24
CA PHE A 66 5.21 -5.65 -19.09
C PHE A 66 4.59 -6.36 -17.88
N LEU A 67 3.37 -5.97 -17.48
CA LEU A 67 2.71 -6.52 -16.29
C LEU A 67 2.42 -8.02 -16.43
N ALA A 68 1.96 -8.47 -17.60
CA ALA A 68 1.76 -9.89 -17.86
C ALA A 68 3.08 -10.68 -17.81
N GLY A 69 4.18 -10.09 -18.30
CA GLY A 69 5.52 -10.69 -18.23
C GLY A 69 6.04 -10.92 -16.82
N VAL A 70 5.52 -10.18 -15.83
CA VAL A 70 5.84 -10.35 -14.40
C VAL A 70 4.65 -10.91 -13.60
N HIS A 71 3.71 -11.57 -14.27
CA HIS A 71 2.51 -12.19 -13.66
C HIS A 71 1.64 -11.26 -12.82
N ILE A 72 1.58 -9.98 -13.18
CA ILE A 72 0.70 -8.98 -12.54
C ILE A 72 -0.58 -8.84 -13.37
N ALA A 73 -1.72 -9.14 -12.76
CA ALA A 73 -3.03 -8.92 -13.38
C ALA A 73 -3.43 -7.44 -13.30
N GLN A 74 -4.13 -6.94 -14.32
CA GLN A 74 -4.70 -5.59 -14.30
C GLN A 74 -6.18 -5.64 -13.96
N HIS A 75 -6.61 -4.82 -13.01
CA HIS A 75 -8.02 -4.57 -12.73
C HIS A 75 -8.31 -3.09 -12.93
N PHE A 76 -9.22 -2.81 -13.86
CA PHE A 76 -9.67 -1.46 -14.12
C PHE A 76 -10.94 -1.18 -13.31
N GLY A 77 -10.93 -0.08 -12.55
CA GLY A 77 -12.12 0.39 -11.85
C GLY A 77 -13.29 0.59 -12.82
N ARG A 78 -14.52 0.40 -12.32
CA ARG A 78 -15.72 0.56 -13.16
C ARG A 78 -15.82 2.01 -13.64
N PRO A 79 -16.27 2.24 -14.89
CA PRO A 79 -16.50 3.59 -15.38
C PRO A 79 -17.39 4.38 -14.41
N HIS A 80 -16.98 5.62 -14.11
CA HIS A 80 -17.73 6.55 -13.24
C HIS A 80 -17.94 6.06 -11.80
N THR A 81 -17.04 5.23 -11.27
CA THR A 81 -17.11 4.73 -9.88
C THR A 81 -15.88 5.17 -9.07
N PRO A 82 -15.86 6.41 -8.53
CA PRO A 82 -14.71 6.93 -7.77
C PRO A 82 -14.33 6.10 -6.55
N THR A 83 -15.29 5.36 -5.97
CA THR A 83 -15.05 4.50 -4.80
C THR A 83 -14.04 3.38 -5.08
N ASP A 84 -13.88 2.97 -6.34
CA ASP A 84 -12.92 1.92 -6.71
C ASP A 84 -11.45 2.41 -6.55
N GLN A 85 -11.23 3.72 -6.42
CA GLN A 85 -9.92 4.36 -6.23
C GLN A 85 -9.82 5.20 -4.94
N ALA A 86 -10.76 5.04 -4.01
CA ALA A 86 -10.83 5.86 -2.80
C ALA A 86 -9.54 5.84 -1.95
N TRP A 87 -8.82 4.72 -1.94
CA TRP A 87 -7.58 4.55 -1.20
C TRP A 87 -6.44 5.42 -1.76
N ILE A 88 -6.24 5.41 -3.08
CA ILE A 88 -5.19 6.21 -3.71
C ILE A 88 -5.54 7.71 -3.69
N GLU A 89 -6.83 8.05 -3.85
CA GLU A 89 -7.30 9.43 -3.69
C GLU A 89 -7.09 9.95 -2.26
N THR A 90 -7.35 9.11 -1.25
CA THR A 90 -7.10 9.45 0.16
C THR A 90 -5.61 9.65 0.42
N LEU A 91 -4.74 8.80 -0.13
CA LEU A 91 -3.30 8.97 -0.04
C LEU A 91 -2.86 10.31 -0.64
N PHE A 92 -3.28 10.62 -1.86
CA PHE A 92 -2.93 11.89 -2.50
C PHE A 92 -3.47 13.09 -1.74
N GLY A 93 -4.67 12.99 -1.18
CA GLY A 93 -5.25 14.01 -0.32
C GLY A 93 -4.39 14.28 0.93
N HIS A 94 -3.90 13.23 1.58
CA HIS A 94 -2.97 13.37 2.72
C HIS A 94 -1.64 14.00 2.32
N VAL A 95 -1.00 13.47 1.27
CA VAL A 95 0.30 13.98 0.82
C VAL A 95 0.24 15.46 0.47
N LYS A 96 -0.77 15.87 -0.32
CA LYS A 96 -0.93 17.28 -0.69
C LYS A 96 -1.34 18.18 0.47
N GLY A 97 -2.18 17.67 1.38
CA GLY A 97 -2.65 18.43 2.54
C GLY A 97 -1.56 18.69 3.57
N GLU A 98 -0.68 17.71 3.79
CA GLU A 98 0.36 17.78 4.82
C GLU A 98 1.69 18.33 4.29
N TRP A 99 1.98 18.13 2.99
CA TRP A 99 3.17 18.68 2.30
C TRP A 99 2.77 19.56 1.10
N PRO A 100 2.08 20.71 1.33
CA PRO A 100 1.58 21.55 0.23
C PRO A 100 2.67 22.24 -0.59
N HIS A 101 3.93 22.26 -0.14
CA HIS A 101 5.05 22.79 -0.92
C HIS A 101 5.41 21.92 -2.11
N LEU A 102 5.06 20.62 -2.11
CA LEU A 102 5.30 19.72 -3.24
C LEU A 102 4.71 20.28 -4.55
N GLU A 103 3.56 20.95 -4.48
CA GLU A 103 2.90 21.55 -5.66
C GLU A 103 3.62 22.78 -6.23
N LYS A 104 4.64 23.28 -5.52
CA LYS A 104 5.41 24.47 -5.91
C LYS A 104 6.79 24.12 -6.47
N ILE A 105 7.20 22.86 -6.37
CA ILE A 105 8.49 22.40 -6.89
C ILE A 105 8.39 22.23 -8.40
N VAL A 106 9.27 22.90 -9.14
CA VAL A 106 9.28 22.90 -10.61
C VAL A 106 10.32 21.94 -11.16
N ASP A 107 11.45 21.79 -10.47
CA ASP A 107 12.50 20.88 -10.88
C ASP A 107 12.10 19.42 -10.54
N PRO A 108 12.08 18.50 -11.52
CA PRO A 108 11.70 17.12 -11.27
C PRO A 108 12.64 16.39 -10.30
N GLY A 109 13.94 16.70 -10.30
CA GLY A 109 14.91 16.08 -9.40
C GLY A 109 14.72 16.52 -7.96
N ASP A 110 14.44 17.81 -7.74
CA ASP A 110 14.06 18.33 -6.43
C ASP A 110 12.75 17.70 -5.93
N LEU A 111 11.78 17.49 -6.83
CA LEU A 111 10.51 16.85 -6.48
C LEU A 111 10.72 15.38 -6.10
N GLU A 112 11.54 14.64 -6.84
CA GLU A 112 11.88 13.25 -6.52
C GLU A 112 12.55 13.14 -5.15
N ALA A 113 13.55 13.98 -4.87
CA ALA A 113 14.24 14.00 -3.58
C ALA A 113 13.30 14.34 -2.41
N GLU A 114 12.41 15.32 -2.61
CA GLU A 114 11.43 15.69 -1.59
C GLU A 114 10.39 14.57 -1.37
N LEU A 115 9.95 13.91 -2.44
CA LEU A 115 9.03 12.77 -2.34
C LEU A 115 9.64 11.58 -1.60
N ASP A 116 10.95 11.34 -1.72
CA ASP A 116 11.64 10.32 -0.92
C ASP A 116 11.57 10.64 0.58
N HIS A 117 11.76 11.92 0.95
CA HIS A 117 11.62 12.36 2.34
C HIS A 117 10.18 12.24 2.85
N VAL A 118 9.21 12.65 2.02
CA VAL A 118 7.77 12.54 2.35
C VAL A 118 7.38 11.08 2.54
N ARG A 119 7.87 10.16 1.69
CA ARG A 119 7.62 8.73 1.83
C ARG A 119 8.10 8.21 3.19
N GLU A 120 9.34 8.56 3.58
CA GLU A 120 9.89 8.15 4.87
C GLU A 120 9.03 8.72 6.03
N GLN A 121 8.74 10.01 6.02
CA GLN A 121 7.91 10.64 7.05
C GLN A 121 6.52 10.01 7.15
N TYR A 122 5.88 9.73 6.02
CA TYR A 122 4.53 9.16 5.97
C TYR A 122 4.47 7.73 6.52
N ASN A 123 5.49 6.92 6.21
CA ASN A 123 5.53 5.49 6.53
C ASN A 123 6.14 5.18 7.91
N SER A 124 7.15 5.93 8.35
CA SER A 124 7.93 5.60 9.55
C SER A 124 7.70 6.54 10.74
N VAL A 125 7.14 7.73 10.52
CA VAL A 125 6.97 8.76 11.58
C VAL A 125 5.50 9.09 11.83
N ARG A 126 4.74 9.35 10.77
CA ARG A 126 3.35 9.79 10.87
C ARG A 126 2.49 8.68 11.49
N LEU A 127 1.70 9.04 12.50
CA LEU A 127 0.70 8.14 13.10
C LEU A 127 -0.63 8.27 12.38
N HIS A 128 -1.28 7.14 12.08
CA HIS A 128 -2.50 7.12 11.29
C HIS A 128 -3.69 6.64 12.12
N ALA A 129 -4.75 7.46 12.18
CA ALA A 129 -5.93 7.16 12.99
C ALA A 129 -6.66 5.89 12.50
N SER A 130 -6.69 5.65 11.19
CA SER A 130 -7.34 4.48 10.57
C SER A 130 -6.75 3.14 11.03
N ILE A 131 -5.47 3.12 11.42
CA ILE A 131 -4.75 1.94 11.93
C ILE A 131 -4.49 2.04 13.45
N GLY A 132 -5.24 2.91 14.14
CA GLY A 132 -5.16 3.01 15.60
C GLY A 132 -3.90 3.71 16.09
N TYR A 133 -3.47 4.75 15.38
CA TYR A 133 -2.32 5.61 15.71
C TYR A 133 -1.01 4.83 15.85
N VAL A 134 -0.72 3.97 14.88
CA VAL A 134 0.64 3.47 14.63
C VAL A 134 1.08 3.94 13.25
N THR A 135 2.33 3.71 12.89
CA THR A 135 2.86 4.05 11.58
C THR A 135 2.51 2.94 10.57
N PRO A 136 2.45 3.23 9.27
CA PRO A 136 2.30 2.21 8.23
C PRO A 136 3.36 1.11 8.32
N ASP A 137 4.62 1.47 8.59
CA ASP A 137 5.70 0.49 8.76
C ASP A 137 5.45 -0.42 9.96
N ASP A 138 4.97 0.12 11.08
CA ASP A 138 4.64 -0.69 12.26
C ASP A 138 3.51 -1.69 11.99
N GLU A 139 2.49 -1.33 11.20
CA GLU A 139 1.47 -2.30 10.78
C GLU A 139 2.04 -3.34 9.82
N HIS A 140 2.79 -2.87 8.82
CA HIS A 140 3.35 -3.73 7.77
C HIS A 140 4.30 -4.79 8.35
N GLU A 141 5.13 -4.39 9.31
CA GLU A 141 6.09 -5.27 9.99
C GLU A 141 5.48 -6.01 11.19
N GLY A 142 4.16 -5.91 11.40
CA GLY A 142 3.42 -6.64 12.45
C GLY A 142 3.67 -6.16 13.89
N ARG A 143 4.29 -4.99 14.08
CA ARG A 143 4.53 -4.38 15.40
C ARG A 143 3.32 -3.65 15.96
N GLY A 144 2.35 -3.29 15.11
CA GLY A 144 1.18 -2.48 15.46
C GLY A 144 0.39 -3.02 16.67
N ASP A 145 0.16 -4.33 16.73
CA ASP A 145 -0.59 -4.96 17.82
C ASP A 145 0.07 -4.78 19.19
N ALA A 146 1.40 -4.94 19.24
CA ALA A 146 2.17 -4.78 20.47
C ALA A 146 2.15 -3.31 20.94
N ILE A 147 2.29 -2.35 20.02
CA ILE A 147 2.24 -0.92 20.32
C ILE A 147 0.86 -0.53 20.84
N ARG A 148 -0.21 -0.96 20.17
CA ARG A 148 -1.60 -0.70 20.58
C ARG A 148 -1.88 -1.30 21.95
N LYS A 149 -1.34 -2.50 22.26
CA LYS A 149 -1.46 -3.12 23.59
C LYS A 149 -0.73 -2.31 24.67
N ALA A 150 0.55 -1.99 24.47
CA ALA A 150 1.34 -1.25 25.44
C ALA A 150 0.69 0.11 25.80
N ARG A 151 0.09 0.77 24.80
CA ARG A 151 -0.66 2.00 25.02
C ARG A 151 -1.87 1.81 25.93
N ARG A 152 -2.67 0.76 25.73
CA ARG A 152 -3.82 0.45 26.59
C ARG A 152 -3.36 0.18 28.02
N ASP A 153 -2.35 -0.68 28.18
CA ASP A 153 -1.80 -1.03 29.49
C ASP A 153 -1.29 0.22 30.24
N GLY A 154 -0.61 1.13 29.54
CA GLY A 154 -0.13 2.40 30.11
C GLY A 154 -1.26 3.33 30.56
N LEU A 155 -2.35 3.41 29.80
CA LEU A 155 -3.53 4.21 30.17
C LEU A 155 -4.24 3.65 31.40
N ASP A 156 -4.36 2.31 31.49
CA ASP A 156 -4.94 1.63 32.64
C ASP A 156 -4.08 1.81 33.89
N GLN A 157 -2.76 1.68 33.75
CA GLN A 157 -1.81 1.94 34.84
C GLN A 157 -1.91 3.39 35.34
N ALA A 158 -1.89 4.37 34.44
CA ALA A 158 -2.03 5.78 34.81
C ALA A 158 -3.38 6.07 35.49
N ARG A 159 -4.45 5.37 35.09
CA ARG A 159 -5.75 5.44 35.76
C ARG A 159 -5.69 4.90 37.18
N GLN A 160 -5.05 3.75 37.38
CA GLN A 160 -4.90 3.13 38.69
C GLN A 160 -4.09 4.03 39.64
N GLU A 161 -2.98 4.58 39.16
CA GLU A 161 -2.14 5.52 39.92
C GLU A 161 -2.91 6.76 40.38
N ARG A 162 -3.76 7.33 39.51
CA ARG A 162 -4.66 8.44 39.88
C ARG A 162 -5.63 8.06 40.99
N LEU A 163 -6.24 6.88 40.92
CA LEU A 163 -7.16 6.40 41.96
C LEU A 163 -6.44 6.22 43.30
N ASP A 164 -5.24 5.65 43.29
CA ASP A 164 -4.47 5.41 44.52
C ASP A 164 -3.92 6.70 45.11
N HIS A 165 -3.57 7.69 44.29
CA HIS A 165 -3.24 9.04 44.76
C HIS A 165 -4.44 9.68 45.49
N HIS A 166 -5.64 9.65 44.89
CA HIS A 166 -6.84 10.21 45.52
C HIS A 166 -7.25 9.51 46.82
N ARG A 167 -7.06 8.19 46.91
CA ARG A 167 -7.30 7.44 48.16
C ARG A 167 -6.36 7.90 49.27
N ARG A 168 -5.06 8.05 48.96
CA ARG A 168 -4.05 8.52 49.92
C ARG A 168 -4.30 9.96 50.37
N SER A 169 -4.73 10.84 49.47
CA SER A 169 -4.98 12.25 49.78
C SER A 169 -6.28 12.52 50.54
N ARG A 170 -7.21 11.56 50.58
CA ARG A 170 -8.48 11.65 51.34
C ARG A 170 -8.44 10.99 52.73
N GLY A 171 -7.39 10.22 53.01
CA GLY A 171 -7.17 9.56 54.30
C GLY A 171 -6.29 10.37 55.27
N GLN A 172 -5.85 11.57 54.87
CA GLN A 172 -5.26 12.60 55.72
C GLN A 172 -6.29 13.70 55.97
#